data_AF-A0A2K8LPV4-F1
#
_entry.id   AF-A0A2K8LPV4-F1
#
_cell.length_a   1.000
_cell.length_b   1.000
_cell.length_c   1.000
_cell.angle_alpha   90.00
_cell.angle_beta   90.00
_cell.angle_gamma   90.00
#
_symmetry.space_group_name_H-M   'P 1'
#
loop_
_entity.id
_entity.type
_entity.pdbx_description
1 polymer ?
#
loop_
_entity_poly.entity_id
_entity_poly.type
_entity_poly.pdbx_seq_one_letter_code
_entity_poly.pdbx_strand_id
1 'polypeptide(L)' 'MTTTVTRRGISMLRAVAAGRGRLTCSCEPDLFVDGLPCSDQFTAHALAHAGLLRAKEPGPFGQPVPAVLTPAGEALLAAA' A
#
# COMPACT_ATOMS: atom_id res chain seq x y z
N MET A 1 -12.75 6.40 12.83
CA MET A 1 -11.74 5.51 13.43
C MET A 1 -10.38 5.99 12.97
N THR A 2 -9.51 6.41 13.88
CA THR A 2 -8.17 6.90 13.54
C THR A 2 -7.23 5.70 13.52
N THR A 3 -6.83 5.24 12.34
CA THR A 3 -5.92 4.10 12.20
C THR A 3 -4.52 4.52 12.64
N THR A 4 -4.04 4.02 13.79
CA THR A 4 -2.66 4.25 14.23
C THR A 4 -1.71 3.46 13.32
N VAL A 5 -1.00 4.15 12.42
CA VAL A 5 -0.04 3.54 11.50
C VAL A 5 1.36 3.55 12.12
N THR A 6 2.07 2.43 12.02
CA THR A 6 3.46 2.31 12.53
C THR A 6 4.45 3.06 11.63
N ARG A 7 5.67 3.35 12.11
CA ARG A 7 6.73 3.95 11.28
C ARG A 7 7.07 3.13 10.02
N ARG A 8 6.93 1.80 10.10
CA ARG A 8 7.07 0.92 8.93
C ARG A 8 5.96 1.15 7.93
N GLY A 9 4.71 1.23 8.39
CA GLY A 9 3.57 1.57 7.53
C GLY A 9 3.74 2.93 6.85
N ILE A 10 4.22 3.95 7.57
CA ILE A 10 4.54 5.25 6.96
C ILE A 10 5.62 5.12 5.88
N SER A 11 6.66 4.31 6.12
CA SER A 11 7.71 4.07 5.12
C SER A 11 7.18 3.37 3.86
N MET A 12 6.22 2.45 4.01
CA MET A 12 5.53 1.82 2.88
C MET A 12 4.69 2.85 2.10
N LEU A 13 3.92 3.70 2.78
CA LEU A 13 3.14 4.76 2.14
C LEU A 13 4.06 5.73 1.37
N ARG A 14 5.23 6.08 1.92
CA ARG A 14 6.26 6.88 1.22
C ARG A 14 6.78 6.19 -0.03
N ALA A 15 7.00 4.87 0.01
CA ALA A 15 7.44 4.12 -1.16
C ALA A 15 6.36 4.09 -2.27
N VAL A 16 5.09 3.92 -1.88
CA VAL A 16 3.95 3.97 -2.81
C VAL A 16 3.78 5.37 -3.41
N ALA A 17 3.87 6.43 -2.59
CA ALA A 17 3.83 7.82 -3.05
C ALA A 17 4.95 8.14 -4.07
N ALA A 18 6.12 7.52 -3.91
CA ALA A 18 7.23 7.63 -4.85
C ALA A 18 7.06 6.77 -6.13
N GLY A 19 5.93 6.10 -6.32
CA GLY A 19 5.66 5.25 -7.48
C GLY A 19 6.41 3.92 -7.48
N ARG A 20 7.01 3.52 -6.35
CA ARG A 20 7.81 2.30 -6.22
C ARG A 20 7.01 1.07 -5.78
N GLY A 21 5.77 1.28 -5.36
CA GLY A 21 4.88 0.24 -4.84
C GLY A 21 4.08 -0.48 -5.92
N ARG A 22 3.91 -1.80 -5.76
CA ARG A 22 2.96 -2.61 -6.54
C ARG A 22 2.13 -3.51 -5.63
N LEU A 23 0.87 -3.73 -5.97
CA LEU A 23 -0.05 -4.61 -5.23
C LEU A 23 -0.53 -5.74 -6.13
N THR A 24 -0.69 -6.95 -5.59
CA THR A 24 -1.46 -7.98 -6.31
C THR A 24 -2.95 -7.62 -6.33
N CYS A 25 -3.62 -7.95 -7.42
CA CYS A 25 -5.08 -7.85 -7.48
C CYS A 25 -5.71 -9.03 -6.72
N SER A 26 -6.10 -8.80 -5.45
CA SER A 26 -6.72 -9.77 -4.52
C SER A 26 -7.52 -9.04 -3.44
N CYS A 27 -8.35 -9.76 -2.68
CA CYS A 27 -8.97 -9.25 -1.45
C CYS A 27 -7.95 -9.01 -0.32
N GLU A 28 -6.84 -9.74 -0.34
CA GLU A 28 -5.72 -9.62 0.60
C GLU A 28 -4.44 -9.35 -0.23
N PRO A 29 -4.18 -8.10 -0.62
CA PRO A 29 -3.17 -7.80 -1.63
C PRO A 29 -1.75 -7.75 -1.06
N ASP A 30 -0.83 -8.49 -1.69
CA ASP A 30 0.59 -8.45 -1.37
C ASP A 30 1.25 -7.17 -1.89
N LEU A 31 2.04 -6.49 -1.07
CA LEU A 31 2.79 -5.31 -1.47
C LEU A 31 4.22 -5.67 -1.88
N PHE A 32 4.64 -5.10 -2.99
CA PHE A 32 6.00 -5.16 -3.50
C PHE A 32 6.56 -3.74 -3.58
N VAL A 33 7.83 -3.57 -3.23
CA VAL A 33 8.57 -2.31 -3.37
C VAL A 33 9.82 -2.61 -4.16
N ASP A 34 10.04 -1.85 -5.24
CA ASP A 34 11.21 -2.04 -6.11
C ASP A 34 11.34 -3.48 -6.66
N GLY A 35 10.20 -4.15 -6.87
CA GLY A 35 10.12 -5.53 -7.38
C GLY A 35 10.33 -6.61 -6.32
N LEU A 36 10.57 -6.26 -5.06
CA LEU A 36 10.75 -7.19 -3.95
C LEU A 36 9.50 -7.25 -3.07
N PRO A 37 9.10 -8.45 -2.59
CA PRO A 37 8.00 -8.56 -1.63
C PRO A 37 8.34 -7.79 -0.36
N CYS A 38 7.38 -7.05 0.17
CA CYS A 38 7.57 -6.36 1.42
C CYS A 38 7.74 -7.39 2.55
N SER A 39 8.76 -7.23 3.40
CA SER A 39 9.02 -8.18 4.49
C SER A 39 7.92 -8.21 5.58
N ASP A 40 6.96 -7.29 5.51
CA ASP A 40 5.91 -7.11 6.50
C ASP A 40 4.54 -7.01 5.79
N GLN A 41 4.11 -8.15 5.23
CA GLN A 41 2.86 -8.24 4.47
C GLN A 41 1.64 -7.95 5.34
N PHE A 42 1.66 -8.31 6.63
CA PHE A 42 0.58 -7.99 7.56
C PHE A 42 0.33 -6.47 7.66
N THR A 43 1.40 -5.67 7.71
CA THR A 43 1.25 -4.21 7.67
C THR A 43 0.71 -3.75 6.32
N ALA A 44 1.18 -4.31 5.21
CA ALA A 44 0.68 -3.97 3.88
C ALA A 44 -0.82 -4.27 3.72
N HIS A 45 -1.27 -5.43 4.19
CA HIS A 45 -2.67 -5.84 4.24
C HIS A 45 -3.50 -4.88 5.09
N ALA A 46 -3.03 -4.55 6.30
CA ALA A 46 -3.70 -3.59 7.17
C ALA A 46 -3.85 -2.20 6.51
N LEU A 47 -2.84 -1.73 5.77
CA LEU A 47 -2.91 -0.46 5.03
C LEU A 47 -3.93 -0.53 3.88
N ALA A 48 -3.97 -1.64 3.14
CA ALA A 48 -4.94 -1.87 2.08
C ALA A 48 -6.38 -1.94 2.63
N HIS A 49 -6.59 -2.68 3.73
CA HIS A 49 -7.89 -2.83 4.38
C HIS A 49 -8.37 -1.53 5.02
N ALA A 50 -7.44 -0.72 5.54
CA ALA A 50 -7.72 0.64 5.99
C ALA A 50 -8.01 1.62 4.83
N GLY A 51 -7.91 1.17 3.58
CA GLY A 51 -8.16 1.99 2.40
C GLY A 51 -7.14 3.12 2.21
N LEU A 52 -5.92 2.98 2.73
CA LEU A 52 -4.87 4.00 2.62
C LEU A 52 -4.09 3.89 1.29
N LEU A 53 -4.10 2.72 0.68
CA LEU A 53 -3.51 2.45 -0.62
C LEU A 53 -4.40 1.49 -1.41
N ARG A 54 -4.26 1.50 -2.73
CA ARG A 54 -4.99 0.61 -3.63
C ARG A 54 -4.20 0.34 -4.91
N ALA A 55 -4.59 -0.68 -5.65
CA ALA A 55 -4.17 -0.84 -7.03
C ALA A 55 -4.61 0.39 -7.84
N LYS A 56 -3.72 0.92 -8.69
CA LYS A 56 -4.02 2.05 -9.57
C LYS A 56 -5.12 1.71 -10.57
N GLU A 57 -5.07 0.48 -11.07
CA GLU A 57 -5.89 -0.03 -12.16
C GLU A 57 -6.24 -1.49 -11.87
N PRO A 58 -7.41 -2.01 -12.31
CA PRO A 58 -7.68 -3.44 -12.26
C PRO A 58 -6.62 -4.20 -13.07
N GLY A 59 -6.23 -5.37 -12.58
CA GLY A 59 -5.28 -6.25 -13.26
C GLY A 59 -5.64 -7.72 -13.08
N PRO A 60 -4.92 -8.61 -13.77
CA PRO A 60 -5.12 -10.05 -13.61
C PRO A 60 -4.92 -10.47 -12.15
N PHE A 61 -5.73 -11.43 -11.70
CA PHE A 61 -5.65 -11.97 -10.35
C PHE A 61 -4.23 -12.44 -10.03
N GLY A 62 -3.69 -12.03 -8.88
CA GLY A 62 -2.34 -12.39 -8.44
C GLY A 62 -1.20 -11.65 -9.17
N GLN A 63 -1.46 -10.86 -10.21
CA GLN A 63 -0.43 -10.08 -10.88
C GLN A 63 -0.18 -8.74 -10.15
N PRO A 64 1.07 -8.38 -9.82
CA PRO A 64 1.37 -7.08 -9.23
C PRO A 64 1.16 -5.93 -10.23
N VAL A 65 0.26 -5.01 -9.88
CA VAL A 65 0.00 -3.77 -10.62
C VAL A 65 0.49 -2.56 -9.82
N PRO A 66 0.76 -1.40 -10.45
CA PRO A 66 1.16 -0.20 -9.72
C PRO A 66 0.19 0.13 -8.57
N ALA A 67 0.75 0.42 -7.40
CA ALA A 67 -0.01 0.87 -6.24
C ALA A 67 -0.04 2.40 -6.21
N VAL A 68 -1.14 2.95 -5.71
CA VAL A 68 -1.29 4.39 -5.45
C VAL A 68 -1.88 4.61 -4.08
N LEU A 69 -1.58 5.77 -3.49
CA LEU A 69 -2.26 6.23 -2.30
C LEU A 69 -3.71 6.61 -2.63
N THR A 70 -4.59 6.41 -1.67
CA THR A 70 -5.91 7.05 -1.69
C THR A 70 -5.81 8.44 -1.10
N PRO A 71 -6.84 9.31 -1.25
CA PRO A 71 -6.85 10.61 -0.57
C PRO A 71 -6.66 10.50 0.95
N ALA A 72 -7.18 9.44 1.57
CA ALA A 72 -6.97 9.18 3.00
C ALA A 72 -5.52 8.81 3.32
N GLY A 73 -4.88 8.00 2.46
CA GLY A 73 -3.46 7.67 2.57
C GLY A 73 -2.55 8.89 2.40
N GLU A 74 -2.86 9.76 1.44
CA GLU A 74 -2.12 11.01 1.21
C GLU A 74 -2.24 11.95 2.43
N ALA A 75 -3.45 12.14 2.96
CA ALA A 75 -3.68 12.97 4.13
C ALA A 75 -2.95 12.44 5.37
N LEU A 76 -2.97 11.12 5.59
CA LEU A 76 -2.25 10.48 6.69
C LEU A 76 -0.73 10.65 6.52
N LEU A 77 -0.21 10.47 5.31
CA LEU A 77 1.21 10.63 5.02
C LEU A 77 1.67 12.08 5.20
N ALA A 78 0.85 13.08 4.83
CA ALA A 78 1.15 14.49 5.05
C ALA A 78 1.20 14.87 6.53
N ALA A 79 0.50 14.14 7.39
CA ALA A 79 0.48 14.35 8.84
C ALA A 79 1.59 13.60 9.62
N ALA A 80 2.46 12.85 8.93
CA ALA A 80 3.40 11.89 9.52
C ALA A 80 4.89 12.15 9.22
#